data_AF-A0A7X0A458-F1
#
_entry.id   AF-A0A7X0A458-F1
#
_cell.length_a   1.000
_cell.length_b   1.000
_cell.length_c   1.000
_cell.angle_alpha   90.00
_cell.angle_beta   90.00
_cell.angle_gamma   90.00
#
_symmetry.space_group_name_H-M   'P 1'
#
loop_
_entity.id
_entity.type
_entity.pdbx_description
1 polymer ?
#
loop_
_entity_poly.entity_id
_entity_poly.type
_entity_poly.pdbx_seq_one_letter_code
_entity_poly.pdbx_strand_id
1 'polypeptide(L)'
;MKRILLNYKYCLALTICVLLLSNPSAGLSLSASAQRLVKPDSNLRVSKVRQVLISQQLFLVELSPVKGSKPKDKLVNFKGELRDAFMIICYNGNKTIEELGWSMCPNGKCPIGKSYNAGTKEYDELDGVIAAAKANNIKLQEKLKKLRKQSR
;
A
#
# COMPACT_ATOMS: atom_id res chain seq x y z
N MET A 1 17.88 14.31 55.73
CA MET A 1 17.38 14.90 54.46
C MET A 1 17.40 13.99 53.22
N LYS A 2 18.09 12.84 53.19
CA LYS A 2 18.06 11.94 52.00
C LYS A 2 16.85 10.98 51.91
N ARG A 3 16.14 10.71 53.01
CA ARG A 3 14.98 9.79 53.03
C ARG A 3 13.69 10.38 52.46
N ILE A 4 13.50 11.70 52.55
CA ILE A 4 12.29 12.38 52.06
C ILE A 4 12.26 12.44 50.52
N LEU A 5 13.43 12.54 49.89
CA LEU A 5 13.58 12.57 48.42
C LEU A 5 13.28 11.24 47.73
N LEU A 6 13.36 10.10 48.45
CA LEU A 6 13.04 8.80 47.86
C LEU A 6 11.52 8.65 47.68
N ASN A 7 10.73 9.02 48.70
CA ASN A 7 9.27 8.88 48.66
C ASN A 7 8.60 9.72 47.56
N TYR A 8 9.17 10.87 47.21
CA TYR A 8 8.63 11.72 46.15
C TYR A 8 8.74 11.07 44.75
N LYS A 9 9.84 10.35 44.48
CA LYS A 9 10.04 9.67 43.19
C LYS A 9 9.09 8.48 42.99
N TYR A 10 8.77 7.75 44.07
CA TYR A 10 7.83 6.63 43.99
C TYR A 10 6.38 7.09 43.82
N CYS A 11 5.97 8.21 44.44
CA CYS A 11 4.65 8.80 44.20
C CYS A 11 4.47 9.27 42.75
N LEU A 12 5.51 9.85 42.14
CA LEU A 12 5.47 10.36 40.76
C LEU A 12 5.43 9.23 39.71
N ALA A 13 6.08 8.10 40.00
CA ALA A 13 5.99 6.91 39.14
C ALA A 13 4.60 6.25 39.20
N LEU A 14 3.96 6.25 40.37
CA LEU A 14 2.63 5.68 40.57
C LEU A 14 1.52 6.49 39.86
N THR A 15 1.62 7.82 39.84
CA THR A 15 0.65 8.66 39.13
C THR A 15 0.74 8.53 37.61
N ILE A 16 1.91 8.27 37.03
CA ILE A 16 2.07 8.04 35.58
C ILE A 16 1.48 6.68 35.16
N CYS A 17 1.61 5.63 35.98
CA CYS A 17 1.01 4.31 35.68
C CYS A 17 -0.52 4.32 35.70
N VAL A 18 -1.15 5.14 36.55
CA VAL A 18 -2.63 5.25 36.59
C VAL A 18 -3.18 5.99 35.36
N LEU A 19 -2.45 6.98 34.84
CA LEU A 19 -2.85 7.72 33.62
C LEU A 19 -2.75 6.88 32.33
N LEU A 20 -1.91 5.84 32.30
CA LEU A 20 -1.79 4.94 31.14
C LEU A 20 -2.88 3.84 31.11
N LEU A 21 -3.65 3.67 32.19
CA LEU A 21 -4.72 2.68 32.28
C LEU A 21 -6.13 3.27 32.03
N SER A 22 -6.25 4.59 31.91
CA SER A 22 -7.50 5.26 31.55
C SER A 22 -7.49 5.69 30.08
N ASN A 23 -7.33 4.73 29.17
CA ASN A 23 -7.85 4.88 27.82
C ASN A 23 -9.26 4.26 27.81
N PRO A 24 -10.34 5.05 27.85
CA PRO A 24 -11.61 4.53 27.39
C PRO A 24 -11.42 4.21 25.92
N SER A 25 -11.49 2.93 25.59
CA SER A 25 -11.73 2.48 24.22
C SER A 25 -12.99 3.18 23.73
N ALA A 26 -12.81 4.28 23.00
CA ALA A 26 -13.81 4.82 22.09
C ALA A 26 -13.97 3.78 20.98
N GLY A 27 -14.69 2.70 21.31
CA GLY A 27 -15.20 1.75 20.35
C GLY A 27 -16.08 2.53 19.40
N LEU A 28 -15.66 2.59 18.14
CA LEU A 28 -16.45 3.10 17.04
C LEU A 28 -17.86 2.52 17.14
N SER A 29 -18.84 3.38 17.35
CA SER A 29 -20.23 3.03 17.13
C SER A 29 -20.39 2.80 15.62
N LEU A 30 -20.33 1.54 15.18
CA LEU A 30 -20.89 1.16 13.89
C LEU A 30 -22.40 1.36 13.99
N SER A 31 -22.87 2.52 13.56
CA SER A 31 -24.27 2.69 13.19
C SER A 31 -24.52 1.81 11.96
N ALA A 32 -24.97 0.58 12.21
CA ALA A 32 -25.59 -0.24 11.19
C ALA A 32 -26.94 0.39 10.85
N SER A 33 -26.92 1.38 9.95
CA SER A 33 -28.12 1.75 9.22
C SER A 33 -28.52 0.53 8.40
N ALA A 34 -29.52 -0.21 8.87
CA ALA A 34 -30.22 -1.19 8.06
C ALA A 34 -30.87 -0.46 6.88
N GLN A 35 -30.10 -0.28 5.82
CA GLN A 35 -30.61 0.20 4.55
C GLN A 35 -31.66 -0.83 4.10
N ARG A 36 -32.91 -0.37 4.03
CA ARG A 36 -34.00 -1.10 3.41
C ARG A 36 -33.50 -1.64 2.07
N LEU A 37 -33.72 -2.94 1.87
CA LEU A 37 -33.41 -3.67 0.67
C LEU A 37 -34.31 -3.15 -0.46
N VAL A 38 -33.90 -2.04 -1.08
CA VAL A 38 -34.52 -1.53 -2.30
C VAL A 38 -34.09 -2.50 -3.39
N LYS A 39 -35.03 -3.31 -3.84
CA LYS A 39 -34.89 -4.20 -4.99
C LYS A 39 -34.47 -3.33 -6.20
N PRO A 40 -33.29 -3.52 -6.80
CA PRO A 40 -32.89 -2.71 -7.92
C PRO A 40 -33.72 -3.12 -9.14
N ASP A 41 -34.50 -2.18 -9.66
CA ASP A 41 -35.10 -2.30 -10.98
C ASP A 41 -34.02 -2.56 -12.04
N SER A 42 -34.33 -3.47 -12.95
CA SER A 42 -33.45 -4.14 -13.91
C SER A 42 -32.96 -3.26 -15.07
N ASN A 43 -32.58 -2.01 -14.80
CA ASN A 43 -31.94 -1.10 -15.76
C ASN A 43 -30.69 -0.41 -15.20
N LEU A 44 -30.03 -1.02 -14.20
CA LEU A 44 -28.78 -0.50 -13.67
C LEU A 44 -27.69 -0.59 -14.74
N ARG A 45 -27.44 0.52 -15.45
CA ARG A 45 -26.16 0.75 -16.13
C ARG A 45 -25.10 0.65 -15.04
N VAL A 46 -24.45 -0.50 -14.94
CA VAL A 46 -23.40 -0.74 -13.96
C VAL A 46 -22.28 0.25 -14.28
N SER A 47 -22.20 1.34 -13.52
CA SER A 47 -21.17 2.36 -13.71
C SER A 47 -19.83 1.78 -13.29
N LYS A 48 -18.98 1.45 -14.27
CA LYS A 48 -17.62 1.01 -14.02
C LYS A 48 -16.78 2.24 -13.63
N VAL A 49 -16.11 2.19 -12.49
CA VAL A 49 -15.29 3.28 -11.95
C VAL A 49 -13.91 2.75 -11.62
N ARG A 50 -12.85 3.47 -12.00
CA ARG A 50 -11.48 3.20 -11.56
C ARG A 50 -11.07 4.23 -10.53
N GLN A 51 -10.59 3.81 -9.38
CA GLN A 51 -10.00 4.69 -8.38
C GLN A 51 -8.48 4.52 -8.41
N VAL A 52 -7.78 5.64 -8.56
CA VAL A 52 -6.33 5.71 -8.45
C VAL A 52 -5.97 6.08 -7.02
N LEU A 53 -5.18 5.24 -6.36
CA LEU A 53 -4.59 5.52 -5.07
C LEU A 53 -3.10 5.78 -5.26
N ILE A 54 -2.58 6.78 -4.56
CA ILE A 54 -1.16 7.18 -4.61
C ILE A 54 -0.54 7.04 -3.22
N SER A 55 0.72 6.63 -3.17
CA SER A 55 1.46 6.44 -1.92
C SER A 55 2.96 6.39 -2.20
N GLN A 56 3.78 6.46 -1.15
CA GLN A 56 5.18 6.08 -1.22
C GLN A 56 5.33 4.62 -0.83
N GLN A 57 6.04 3.86 -1.65
CA GLN A 57 6.26 2.43 -1.42
C GLN A 57 7.75 2.11 -1.49
N LEU A 58 8.19 1.16 -0.66
CA LEU A 58 9.57 0.68 -0.65
C LEU A 58 9.75 -0.34 -1.77
N PHE A 59 10.61 -0.03 -2.74
CA PHE A 59 10.94 -0.93 -3.84
C PHE A 59 12.36 -1.44 -3.73
N LEU A 60 12.56 -2.72 -4.03
CA LEU A 60 13.87 -3.28 -4.26
C LEU A 60 14.38 -2.83 -5.64
N VAL A 61 15.39 -1.96 -5.66
CA VAL A 61 15.93 -1.39 -6.91
C VAL A 61 17.19 -2.11 -7.40
N GLU A 62 17.94 -2.74 -6.49
CA GLU A 62 19.19 -3.41 -6.83
C GLU A 62 19.40 -4.69 -6.02
N LEU A 63 19.98 -5.68 -6.70
CA LEU A 63 20.47 -6.94 -6.15
C LEU A 63 21.90 -7.11 -6.64
N SER A 64 22.86 -7.17 -5.73
CA SER A 64 24.27 -7.39 -6.07
C SER A 64 24.91 -8.45 -5.19
N PRO A 65 25.88 -9.23 -5.70
CA PRO A 65 26.62 -10.19 -4.86
C PRO A 65 27.48 -9.46 -3.83
N VAL A 66 27.64 -10.05 -2.64
CA VAL A 66 28.54 -9.50 -1.62
C VAL A 66 29.99 -9.70 -2.06
N LYS A 67 30.77 -8.61 -2.16
CA LYS A 67 32.19 -8.69 -2.50
C LYS A 67 32.94 -9.52 -1.44
N GLY A 68 33.66 -10.55 -1.88
CA GLY A 68 34.46 -11.41 -1.01
C GLY A 68 33.71 -12.58 -0.36
N SER A 69 32.40 -12.75 -0.59
CA SER A 69 31.69 -13.95 -0.14
C SER A 69 32.08 -15.17 -0.97
N LYS A 70 32.28 -16.33 -0.33
CA LYS A 70 32.57 -17.57 -1.07
C LYS A 70 31.32 -17.96 -1.88
N PRO A 71 31.48 -18.64 -3.04
CA PRO A 71 30.34 -19.06 -3.88
C PRO A 71 29.28 -19.90 -3.15
N LYS A 72 29.67 -20.56 -2.05
CA LYS A 72 28.77 -21.38 -1.22
C LYS A 72 27.85 -20.56 -0.31
N ASP A 73 28.24 -19.33 0.03
CA ASP A 73 27.55 -18.54 1.06
C ASP A 73 26.30 -17.82 0.52
N LYS A 74 26.14 -17.73 -0.81
CA LYS A 74 24.95 -17.17 -1.50
C LYS A 74 24.47 -15.82 -0.92
N LEU A 75 25.39 -15.00 -0.42
CA LEU A 75 25.08 -13.71 0.18
C LEU A 75 24.85 -12.67 -0.91
N VAL A 76 23.74 -11.95 -0.80
CA VAL A 76 23.33 -10.88 -1.72
C VAL A 76 23.04 -9.60 -0.95
N ASN A 77 23.46 -8.48 -1.50
CA ASN A 77 23.10 -7.15 -1.05
C ASN A 77 21.77 -6.75 -1.70
N PHE A 78 20.87 -6.18 -0.88
CA PHE A 78 19.60 -5.62 -1.33
C PHE A 78 19.67 -4.10 -1.19
N LYS A 79 19.38 -3.37 -2.25
CA LYS A 79 19.17 -1.93 -2.18
C LYS A 79 17.68 -1.62 -2.33
N GLY A 80 17.08 -1.13 -1.25
CA GLY A 80 15.70 -0.63 -1.25
C GLY A 80 15.66 0.88 -1.37
N GLU A 81 14.69 1.41 -2.09
CA GLU A 81 14.42 2.85 -2.20
C GLU A 81 12.93 3.12 -2.06
N LEU A 82 12.58 4.16 -1.29
CA LEU A 82 11.22 4.69 -1.26
C LEU A 82 10.96 5.47 -2.56
N ARG A 83 9.93 5.08 -3.30
CA ARG A 83 9.52 5.73 -4.54
C ARG A 83 8.03 6.02 -4.52
N ASP A 84 7.62 7.08 -5.19
CA ASP A 84 6.20 7.34 -5.41
C ASP A 84 5.61 6.23 -6.29
N ALA A 85 4.44 5.76 -5.88
CA ALA A 85 3.76 4.63 -6.46
C ALA A 85 2.25 4.90 -6.54
N PHE A 86 1.60 4.13 -7.40
CA PHE A 86 0.16 4.14 -7.53
C PHE A 86 -0.39 2.72 -7.66
N MET A 87 -1.65 2.56 -7.27
CA MET A 87 -2.44 1.36 -7.51
C MET A 87 -3.81 1.75 -8.07
N ILE A 88 -4.46 0.81 -8.75
CA ILE A 88 -5.75 1.04 -9.41
C ILE A 88 -6.73 -0.04 -8.98
N ILE A 89 -7.83 0.42 -8.38
CA ILE A 89 -8.97 -0.41 -8.00
C ILE A 89 -10.11 -0.12 -8.98
N CYS A 90 -10.67 -1.16 -9.58
CA CYS A 90 -11.85 -1.07 -10.43
C CYS A 90 -13.09 -1.53 -9.64
N TYR A 91 -14.08 -0.65 -9.55
CA TYR A 91 -15.42 -0.95 -9.08
C TYR A 91 -16.32 -1.23 -10.28
N ASN A 92 -16.91 -2.41 -10.33
CA ASN A 92 -17.82 -2.84 -11.38
C ASN A 92 -19.09 -3.42 -10.75
N GLY A 93 -20.05 -2.54 -10.47
CA GLY A 93 -21.24 -2.89 -9.70
C GLY A 93 -20.86 -3.28 -8.28
N ASN A 94 -21.20 -4.50 -7.89
CA ASN A 94 -20.90 -5.02 -6.55
C ASN A 94 -19.51 -5.68 -6.46
N LYS A 95 -18.69 -5.60 -7.52
CA LYS A 95 -17.35 -6.19 -7.55
C LYS A 95 -16.29 -5.11 -7.39
N THR A 96 -15.33 -5.39 -6.51
CA THR A 96 -14.09 -4.63 -6.36
C THR A 96 -12.95 -5.48 -6.86
N ILE A 97 -12.20 -4.97 -7.84
CA ILE A 97 -11.11 -5.69 -8.50
C ILE A 97 -9.85 -4.85 -8.40
N GLU A 98 -8.76 -5.41 -7.88
CA GLU A 98 -7.44 -4.80 -8.05
C GLU A 98 -7.01 -4.98 -9.50
N GLU A 99 -7.10 -3.91 -10.29
CA GLU A 99 -6.75 -3.94 -11.72
C GLU A 99 -5.24 -3.77 -11.92
N LEU A 100 -4.59 -3.05 -11.01
CA LEU A 100 -3.15 -2.87 -10.93
C LEU A 100 -2.74 -2.69 -9.45
N GLY A 101 -1.92 -3.61 -8.93
CA GLY A 101 -1.27 -3.44 -7.63
C GLY A 101 -0.21 -2.34 -7.63
N TRP A 102 0.36 -2.03 -6.47
CA TRP A 102 1.35 -0.96 -6.31
C TRP A 102 2.48 -1.04 -7.34
N SER A 103 2.57 -0.01 -8.16
CA SER A 103 3.54 0.11 -9.23
C SER A 103 4.24 1.46 -9.16
N MET A 104 5.54 1.49 -9.46
CA MET A 104 6.31 2.73 -9.51
C MET A 104 5.74 3.69 -10.55
N CYS A 105 5.72 4.98 -10.24
CA CYS A 105 5.26 5.99 -11.17
C CYS A 105 6.21 6.12 -12.38
N PRO A 106 5.72 5.96 -13.61
CA PRO A 106 6.56 6.02 -14.80
C PRO A 106 7.15 7.42 -14.95
N ASN A 107 8.47 7.50 -15.21
CA ASN A 107 9.18 8.77 -15.37
C ASN A 107 9.01 9.75 -14.18
N GLY A 108 8.76 9.22 -12.97
CA GLY A 108 8.57 10.04 -11.76
C GLY A 108 7.26 10.82 -11.72
N LYS A 109 6.31 10.58 -12.64
CA LYS A 109 5.00 11.23 -12.65
C LYS A 109 3.90 10.20 -12.40
N CYS A 110 3.22 10.33 -11.27
CA CYS A 110 2.09 9.47 -10.94
C CYS A 110 0.81 9.94 -11.65
N PRO A 111 -0.12 9.03 -11.97
CA PRO A 111 -1.48 9.44 -12.31
C PRO A 111 -2.11 10.19 -11.14
N ILE A 112 -3.05 11.08 -11.44
CA ILE A 112 -3.74 11.87 -10.42
C ILE A 112 -4.64 10.95 -9.58
N GLY A 113 -4.48 11.01 -8.26
CA GLY A 113 -5.28 10.25 -7.30
C GLY A 113 -6.73 10.77 -7.27
N LYS A 114 -7.60 10.13 -8.04
CA LYS A 114 -9.05 10.39 -8.09
C LYS A 114 -9.81 9.19 -8.64
N SER A 115 -11.13 9.31 -8.70
CA SER A 115 -12.00 8.35 -9.37
C SER A 115 -12.24 8.77 -10.83
N TYR A 116 -12.16 7.81 -11.73
CA TYR A 116 -12.34 7.93 -13.17
C TYR A 116 -13.56 7.10 -13.56
N ASN A 117 -14.56 7.73 -14.17
CA ASN A 117 -15.78 7.07 -14.61
C ASN A 117 -15.63 6.54 -16.03
N ALA A 118 -16.12 5.33 -16.30
CA ALA A 118 -16.07 4.77 -17.64
C ALA A 118 -16.78 5.66 -18.67
N GLY A 119 -16.18 5.79 -19.86
CA GLY A 119 -16.68 6.64 -20.94
C GLY A 119 -16.18 8.08 -20.91
N THR A 120 -15.32 8.46 -19.94
CA THR A 120 -14.60 9.73 -19.99
C THR A 120 -13.24 9.58 -20.67
N LYS A 121 -12.76 10.64 -21.30
CA LYS A 121 -11.42 10.65 -21.92
C LYS A 121 -10.31 10.29 -20.92
N GLU A 122 -10.41 10.81 -19.70
CA GLU A 122 -9.45 10.54 -18.62
C GLU A 122 -9.40 9.06 -18.22
N TYR A 123 -10.54 8.36 -18.33
CA TYR A 123 -10.62 6.92 -18.07
C TYR A 123 -9.84 6.11 -19.10
N ASP A 124 -9.96 6.50 -20.38
CA ASP A 124 -9.27 5.85 -21.50
C ASP A 124 -7.76 6.17 -21.47
N GLU A 125 -7.38 7.39 -21.09
CA GLU A 125 -5.98 7.76 -20.87
C GLU A 125 -5.33 6.91 -19.77
N LEU A 126 -6.10 6.52 -18.75
CA LEU A 126 -5.64 5.64 -17.68
C LEU A 126 -5.33 4.22 -18.18
N ASP A 127 -5.95 3.74 -19.25
CA ASP A 127 -5.63 2.42 -19.85
C ASP A 127 -4.18 2.37 -20.34
N GLY A 128 -3.69 3.45 -20.95
CA GLY A 128 -2.29 3.54 -21.39
C GLY A 128 -1.31 3.44 -20.22
N VAL A 129 -1.64 4.09 -19.09
CA VAL A 129 -0.84 4.05 -17.86
C VAL A 129 -0.84 2.64 -17.26
N ILE A 130 -2.01 1.99 -17.19
CA ILE A 130 -2.15 0.61 -16.69
C ILE A 130 -1.33 -0.35 -17.55
N ALA A 131 -1.46 -0.26 -18.88
CA ALA A 131 -0.76 -1.13 -19.81
C ALA A 131 0.77 -0.96 -19.69
N ALA A 132 1.26 0.28 -19.61
CA ALA A 132 2.68 0.56 -19.44
C ALA A 132 3.22 0.00 -18.11
N ALA A 133 2.48 0.18 -17.01
CA ALA A 133 2.87 -0.35 -15.71
C ALA A 133 2.93 -1.89 -15.70
N LYS A 134 1.92 -2.56 -16.27
CA LYS A 134 1.89 -4.02 -16.41
C LYS A 134 3.07 -4.53 -17.25
N ALA A 135 3.35 -3.89 -18.39
CA ALA A 135 4.47 -4.26 -19.24
C ALA A 135 5.83 -4.13 -18.51
N ASN A 136 6.01 -3.07 -17.73
CA ASN A 136 7.23 -2.87 -16.93
C ASN A 136 7.37 -3.92 -15.82
N ASN A 137 6.28 -4.26 -15.14
CA ASN A 137 6.27 -5.32 -14.12
C ASN A 137 6.64 -6.67 -14.73
N ILE A 138 6.13 -7.01 -15.91
CA ILE A 138 6.50 -8.24 -16.63
C ILE A 138 8.00 -8.27 -16.94
N LYS A 139 8.55 -7.18 -17.50
CA LYS A 139 9.99 -7.06 -17.79
C LYS A 139 10.85 -7.22 -16.52
N LEU A 140 10.43 -6.62 -15.41
CA LEU A 140 11.14 -6.75 -14.13
C LEU A 140 11.11 -8.20 -13.63
N GLN A 141 9.96 -8.85 -13.68
CA GLN A 141 9.81 -10.25 -13.27
C GLN A 141 10.68 -11.19 -14.11
N GLU A 142 10.78 -10.96 -15.42
CA GLU A 142 11.68 -11.72 -16.29
C GLU A 142 13.15 -11.50 -15.95
N LYS A 143 13.56 -10.25 -15.70
CA LYS A 143 14.92 -9.93 -15.26
C LYS A 143 15.26 -10.62 -13.94
N LEU A 144 14.35 -10.59 -12.97
CA LEU A 144 14.52 -11.26 -11.68
C LEU A 144 14.60 -12.78 -11.83
N LYS A 145 13.79 -13.39 -12.71
CA LYS A 145 13.86 -14.84 -13.01
C LYS A 145 15.22 -15.21 -13.61
N LYS A 146 15.78 -14.39 -14.51
CA LYS A 146 17.12 -14.60 -15.10
C LYS A 146 18.21 -14.53 -14.04
N LEU A 147 18.20 -13.49 -13.19
CA LEU A 147 19.16 -13.35 -12.10
C LEU A 147 19.11 -14.53 -11.11
N ARG A 148 17.91 -14.99 -10.74
CA ARG A 148 17.74 -16.16 -9.88
C ARG A 148 18.28 -17.46 -10.47
N LYS A 149 18.23 -17.62 -11.79
CA LYS A 149 18.84 -18.78 -12.48
C LYS A 149 20.36 -18.70 -12.49
N GLN A 150 20.93 -17.50 -12.63
CA GLN A 150 22.38 -17.29 -12.61
C GLN A 150 22.99 -17.46 -11.21
N SER A 151 22.20 -17.28 -10.15
CA SER A 151 22.63 -17.46 -8.76
C SER A 151 22.44 -18.90 -8.22
N ARG A 152 21.89 -19.82 -9.02
CA ARG A 152 21.69 -21.23 -8.64
C ARG A 152 22.76 -22.09 -9.27
#